data_AF-A0A962RB42-F1
#
_entry.id   AF-A0A962RB42-F1
#
_cell.length_a   1.000
_cell.length_b   1.000
_cell.length_c   1.000
_cell.angle_alpha   90.00
_cell.angle_beta   90.00
_cell.angle_gamma   90.00
#
_symmetry.space_group_name_H-M   'P 1'
#
loop_
_entity.id
_entity.type
_entity.pdbx_description
1 polymer ?
#
loop_
_entity_poly.entity_id
_entity_poly.type
_entity_poly.pdbx_seq_one_letter_code
_entity_poly.pdbx_strand_id
1 'polypeptide(L)'
;MRIKTSLLLLSACIGLSACATTETYAPAGIPQVNPNAAYQAAIDDARVAEAHEISRSLIAIRKSDPSQFWSNDGVDDHVLMVAWTNWVGFDPAIGESITLNNDVWLTVAPHVKDFCQAQKLQGSALTLRLKQRLGLAPGANRTRFVELWVKPGDLFRPTPDPEINDHEASLDYPDSPRSSVSAAHRNWFDTLKTIAYDKGRRTWTRLGYTYDWANPAYPVGESQFVARAGSVVSVHSVTPTQDYCR
;
A
#
# COMPACT_ATOMS: atom_id res chain seq x y z
N MET A 1 11.51 -90.38 42.27
CA MET A 1 10.92 -91.45 41.44
C MET A 1 10.57 -90.86 40.07
N ARG A 2 11.14 -91.45 39.00
CA ARG A 2 10.82 -91.30 37.57
C ARG A 2 11.11 -89.96 36.85
N ILE A 3 12.20 -90.03 36.10
CA ILE A 3 12.53 -89.32 34.86
C ILE A 3 11.36 -89.38 33.86
N LYS A 4 11.02 -88.26 33.21
CA LYS A 4 10.49 -88.24 31.84
C LYS A 4 11.00 -87.01 31.06
N THR A 5 11.59 -87.34 29.93
CA THR A 5 12.11 -86.57 28.81
C THR A 5 11.00 -85.79 28.09
N SER A 6 11.30 -84.59 27.56
CA SER A 6 11.34 -84.33 26.11
C SER A 6 11.00 -82.90 25.69
N LEU A 7 11.74 -82.51 24.65
CA LEU A 7 11.44 -81.63 23.52
C LEU A 7 11.75 -80.13 23.62
N LEU A 8 12.92 -79.80 23.06
CA LEU A 8 13.26 -78.49 22.51
C LEU A 8 12.23 -78.06 21.46
N LEU A 9 11.84 -76.80 21.52
CA LEU A 9 11.36 -76.01 20.39
C LEU A 9 12.18 -74.71 20.36
N LEU A 10 13.10 -74.63 19.39
CA LEU A 10 13.82 -73.41 19.03
C LEU A 10 12.80 -72.46 18.38
N SER A 11 12.48 -71.34 19.02
CA SER A 11 11.75 -70.24 18.38
C SER A 11 12.75 -69.14 18.03
N ALA A 12 12.96 -68.93 16.74
CA ALA A 12 13.80 -67.87 16.20
C ALA A 12 13.05 -66.54 16.26
N CYS A 13 13.38 -65.69 17.24
CA CYS A 13 12.93 -64.29 17.27
C CYS A 13 13.76 -63.47 16.28
N ILE A 14 13.17 -63.19 15.12
CA ILE A 14 13.68 -62.20 14.15
C ILE A 14 13.43 -60.81 14.75
N GLY A 15 14.50 -60.13 15.13
CA GLY A 15 14.47 -58.73 15.55
C GLY A 15 14.19 -57.81 14.36
N LEU A 16 12.99 -57.23 14.33
CA LEU A 16 12.67 -56.10 13.47
C LEU A 16 13.18 -54.82 14.14
N SER A 17 14.38 -54.37 13.72
CA SER A 17 14.83 -53.00 13.94
C SER A 17 13.93 -52.06 13.14
N ALA A 18 12.94 -51.45 13.80
CA ALA A 18 12.22 -50.32 13.24
C ALA A 18 13.13 -49.08 13.32
N CYS A 19 13.84 -48.77 12.24
CA CYS A 19 14.40 -47.44 12.04
C CYS A 19 13.24 -46.46 11.97
N ALA A 20 13.20 -45.54 12.93
CA ALA A 20 12.28 -44.41 12.94
C ALA A 20 12.53 -43.55 11.68
N THR A 21 11.60 -43.62 10.72
CA THR A 21 11.48 -42.57 9.71
C THR A 21 10.69 -41.45 10.34
N THR A 22 11.39 -40.42 10.82
CA THR A 22 10.78 -39.12 11.07
C THR A 22 10.25 -38.60 9.74
N GLU A 23 8.94 -38.73 9.53
CA GLU A 23 8.25 -37.94 8.52
C GLU A 23 8.40 -36.48 8.94
N THR A 24 9.31 -35.77 8.28
CA THR A 24 9.33 -34.31 8.29
C THR A 24 7.99 -33.84 7.74
N TYR A 25 7.09 -33.47 8.64
CA TYR A 25 5.89 -32.73 8.30
C TYR A 25 6.36 -31.38 7.72
N ALA A 26 6.42 -31.29 6.39
CA ALA A 26 6.48 -29.98 5.74
C ALA A 26 5.25 -29.20 6.22
N PRO A 27 5.39 -27.95 6.72
CA PRO A 27 4.22 -27.18 7.07
C PRO A 27 3.35 -27.06 5.81
N ALA A 28 2.08 -27.42 5.94
CA ALA A 28 1.09 -27.31 4.87
C ALA A 28 1.24 -25.93 4.21
N GLY A 29 1.61 -25.92 2.93
CA GLY A 29 1.82 -24.70 2.19
C GLY A 29 0.55 -23.88 2.22
N ILE A 30 0.57 -22.74 2.90
CA ILE A 30 -0.40 -21.68 2.67
C ILE A 30 -0.37 -21.45 1.15
N PRO A 31 -1.50 -21.56 0.42
CA PRO A 31 -1.52 -21.26 -1.00
C PRO A 31 -0.94 -19.85 -1.17
N GLN A 32 0.23 -19.75 -1.79
CA GLN A 32 0.77 -18.48 -2.24
C GLN A 32 -0.26 -17.93 -3.23
N VAL A 33 -1.11 -17.00 -2.78
CA VAL A 33 -2.14 -16.43 -3.63
C VAL A 33 -1.44 -15.81 -4.82
N ASN A 34 -1.80 -16.25 -6.03
CA ASN A 34 -1.26 -15.70 -7.26
C ASN A 34 -1.45 -14.17 -7.24
N PRO A 35 -0.38 -13.36 -7.29
CA PRO A 35 -0.48 -11.90 -7.16
C PRO A 35 -1.43 -11.26 -8.17
N ASN A 36 -1.53 -11.80 -9.40
CA ASN A 36 -2.46 -11.28 -10.40
C ASN A 36 -3.91 -11.58 -10.04
N ALA A 37 -4.18 -12.75 -9.44
CA ALA A 37 -5.53 -13.10 -8.97
C ALA A 37 -5.92 -12.25 -7.75
N ALA A 38 -5.01 -12.05 -6.79
CA ALA A 38 -5.24 -11.17 -5.63
C ALA A 38 -5.51 -9.72 -6.07
N TYR A 39 -4.70 -9.19 -6.97
CA TYR A 39 -4.89 -7.85 -7.50
C TYR A 39 -6.20 -7.72 -8.28
N GLN A 40 -6.60 -8.75 -9.02
CA GLN A 40 -7.88 -8.74 -9.71
C GLN A 40 -9.07 -8.75 -8.75
N ALA A 41 -9.02 -9.58 -7.69
CA ALA A 41 -10.05 -9.57 -6.65
C ALA A 41 -10.16 -8.18 -6.01
N ALA A 42 -9.03 -7.53 -5.72
CA ALA A 42 -9.01 -6.17 -5.19
C ALA A 42 -9.60 -5.12 -6.14
N ILE A 43 -9.46 -5.28 -7.45
CA ILE A 43 -10.11 -4.38 -8.44
C ILE A 43 -11.63 -4.56 -8.41
N ASP A 44 -12.08 -5.81 -8.34
CA ASP A 44 -13.51 -6.13 -8.35
C ASP A 44 -14.19 -5.69 -7.05
N ASP A 45 -13.51 -5.82 -5.92
CA ASP A 45 -13.93 -5.33 -4.60
C ASP A 45 -14.01 -3.79 -4.57
N ALA A 46 -12.90 -3.10 -4.87
CA ALA A 46 -12.81 -1.64 -4.84
C ALA A 46 -13.78 -0.90 -5.80
N ARG A 47 -14.40 -1.62 -6.76
CA ARG A 47 -15.42 -1.07 -7.67
C ARG A 47 -16.64 -0.54 -6.91
N VAL A 48 -16.97 -1.14 -5.77
CA VAL A 48 -18.04 -0.70 -4.87
C VAL A 48 -17.38 -0.31 -3.56
N ALA A 49 -17.66 0.90 -3.06
CA ALA A 49 -17.12 1.34 -1.78
C ALA A 49 -18.25 1.12 -0.78
N GLU A 50 -17.96 0.45 0.32
CA GLU A 50 -18.95 0.02 1.30
C GLU A 50 -18.71 0.70 2.65
N ALA A 51 -19.80 0.91 3.40
CA ALA A 51 -19.73 1.68 4.65
C ALA A 51 -18.78 1.04 5.70
N HIS A 52 -18.62 -0.28 5.66
CA HIS A 52 -17.75 -1.00 6.60
C HIS A 52 -16.27 -0.90 6.25
N GLU A 53 -15.93 -0.41 5.05
CA GLU A 53 -14.55 -0.17 4.61
C GLU A 53 -14.03 1.23 5.01
N ILE A 54 -14.91 2.11 5.51
CA ILE A 54 -14.53 3.45 5.93
C ILE A 54 -13.50 3.35 7.07
N SER A 55 -12.27 3.78 6.77
CA SER A 55 -11.23 3.96 7.77
C SER A 55 -11.46 5.25 8.56
N ARG A 56 -11.31 5.19 9.88
CA ARG A 56 -11.31 6.35 10.79
C ARG A 56 -9.91 6.81 11.20
N SER A 57 -8.90 6.25 10.54
CA SER A 57 -7.48 6.45 10.88
C SER A 57 -6.69 6.99 9.68
N LEU A 58 -7.34 7.71 8.76
CA LEU A 58 -6.62 8.40 7.69
C LEU A 58 -5.72 9.48 8.30
N ILE A 59 -4.57 9.74 7.69
CA ILE A 59 -3.71 10.87 8.05
C ILE A 59 -4.42 12.14 7.58
N ALA A 60 -4.64 13.08 8.49
CA ALA A 60 -5.18 14.41 8.20
C ALA A 60 -4.03 15.42 8.10
N ILE A 61 -3.90 16.15 6.99
CA ILE A 61 -2.82 17.14 6.81
C ILE A 61 -3.00 18.30 7.79
N ARG A 62 -2.19 18.34 8.86
CA ARG A 62 -2.29 19.28 9.98
C ARG A 62 -0.91 19.53 10.56
N LYS A 63 -0.52 20.80 10.69
CA LYS A 63 0.76 21.18 11.34
C LYS A 63 0.91 20.72 12.79
N SER A 64 -0.22 20.52 13.48
CA SER A 64 -0.24 20.02 14.85
C SER A 64 0.08 18.53 14.96
N ASP A 65 0.06 17.79 13.84
CA ASP A 65 0.42 16.38 13.82
C ASP A 65 1.94 16.22 13.78
N PRO A 66 2.57 15.70 14.85
CA PRO A 66 4.02 15.59 14.94
C PRO A 66 4.62 14.53 14.00
N SER A 67 3.82 13.64 13.39
CA SER A 67 4.34 12.68 12.41
C SER A 67 4.49 13.27 11.00
N GLN A 68 4.13 14.54 10.80
CA GLN A 68 4.21 15.22 9.51
C GLN A 68 5.39 16.18 9.48
N PHE A 69 6.16 16.14 8.39
CA PHE A 69 7.24 17.08 8.19
C PHE A 69 6.77 18.28 7.38
N TRP A 70 7.14 19.47 7.84
CA TRP A 70 6.76 20.75 7.25
C TRP A 70 8.00 21.60 6.94
N SER A 71 7.99 22.34 5.84
CA SER A 71 9.06 23.28 5.51
C SER A 71 9.05 24.46 6.50
N ASN A 72 10.25 24.95 6.85
CA ASN A 72 10.46 26.07 7.78
C ASN A 72 10.96 27.33 7.07
N ASP A 73 10.76 27.43 5.76
CA ASP A 73 11.31 28.49 4.89
C ASP A 73 10.51 29.81 4.90
N GLY A 74 9.38 29.85 5.61
CA GLY A 74 8.72 31.10 6.03
C GLY A 74 8.00 31.89 4.94
N VAL A 75 7.97 31.41 3.70
CA VAL A 75 7.25 32.05 2.58
C VAL A 75 5.88 31.43 2.36
N ASP A 76 5.77 30.10 2.48
CA ASP A 76 4.50 29.35 2.43
C ASP A 76 4.67 27.98 3.11
N ASP A 77 3.60 27.47 3.70
CA ASP A 77 3.61 26.14 4.34
C ASP A 77 3.63 25.03 3.29
N HIS A 78 4.63 24.14 3.37
CA HIS A 78 4.68 22.92 2.57
C HIS A 78 4.76 21.70 3.47
N VAL A 79 4.02 20.65 3.14
CA VAL A 79 4.09 19.33 3.79
C VAL A 79 4.92 18.38 2.94
N LEU A 80 5.71 17.51 3.58
CA LEU A 80 6.51 16.52 2.88
C LEU A 80 5.64 15.34 2.44
N MET A 81 5.53 15.18 1.13
CA MET A 81 4.78 14.12 0.47
C MET A 81 5.72 13.20 -0.29
N VAL A 82 5.31 11.97 -0.57
CA VAL A 82 6.14 11.00 -1.29
C VAL A 82 5.36 10.24 -2.36
N ALA A 83 5.99 10.07 -3.52
CA ALA A 83 5.53 9.22 -4.61
C ALA A 83 6.54 8.08 -4.86
N TRP A 84 6.05 6.88 -5.15
CA TRP A 84 6.87 5.80 -5.70
C TRP A 84 6.73 5.79 -7.21
N THR A 85 7.84 5.97 -7.94
CA THR A 85 7.84 6.13 -9.40
C THR A 85 9.03 5.44 -10.07
N ASN A 86 9.03 5.43 -11.40
CA ASN A 86 10.19 5.09 -12.23
C ASN A 86 10.56 6.24 -13.19
N TRP A 87 9.86 7.38 -13.10
CA TRP A 87 10.13 8.55 -13.94
C TRP A 87 11.38 9.26 -13.45
N VAL A 88 12.34 9.44 -14.35
CA VAL A 88 13.66 10.03 -14.08
C VAL A 88 13.67 11.56 -14.13
N GLY A 89 12.55 12.20 -14.50
CA GLY A 89 12.48 13.65 -14.69
C GLY A 89 12.62 14.47 -13.41
N PHE A 90 12.48 13.85 -12.23
CA PHE A 90 12.77 14.48 -10.95
C PHE A 90 14.27 14.51 -10.60
N ASP A 91 15.07 13.60 -11.16
CA ASP A 91 16.51 13.48 -10.86
C ASP A 91 17.28 14.81 -11.05
N PRO A 92 17.13 15.56 -12.17
CA PRO A 92 17.85 16.82 -12.35
C PRO A 92 17.27 17.99 -11.55
N ALA A 93 16.13 17.79 -10.86
CA ALA A 93 15.41 18.85 -10.16
C ALA A 93 15.54 18.76 -8.64
N ILE A 94 16.40 17.88 -8.08
CA ILE A 94 16.64 17.79 -6.64
C ILE A 94 17.10 19.15 -6.10
N GLY A 95 16.40 19.65 -5.07
CA GLY A 95 16.62 20.97 -4.47
C GLY A 95 15.92 22.12 -5.21
N GLU A 96 15.33 21.85 -6.38
CA GLU A 96 14.68 22.85 -7.23
C GLU A 96 13.15 22.72 -7.17
N SER A 97 12.46 23.79 -7.58
CA SER A 97 11.01 23.78 -7.77
C SER A 97 10.63 23.50 -9.22
N ILE A 98 9.64 22.64 -9.43
CA ILE A 98 9.12 22.30 -10.74
C ILE A 98 7.59 22.44 -10.77
N THR A 99 7.05 22.71 -11.96
CA THR A 99 5.61 22.65 -12.20
C THR A 99 5.21 21.24 -12.63
N LEU A 100 4.21 20.67 -11.96
CA LEU A 100 3.68 19.35 -12.30
C LEU A 100 2.89 19.41 -13.62
N ASN A 101 3.29 18.60 -14.60
CA ASN A 101 2.56 18.51 -15.87
C ASN A 101 1.29 17.64 -15.80
N ASN A 102 1.19 16.79 -14.78
CA ASN A 102 0.06 15.89 -14.54
C ASN A 102 -0.23 15.83 -13.05
N ASP A 103 -1.42 15.33 -12.70
CA ASP A 103 -1.72 14.96 -11.33
C ASP A 103 -0.72 13.92 -10.81
N VAL A 104 -0.17 14.15 -9.62
CA VAL A 104 0.77 13.23 -8.96
C VAL A 104 0.11 12.65 -7.72
N TRP A 105 0.03 11.32 -7.67
CA TRP A 105 -0.49 10.56 -6.53
C TRP A 105 0.59 10.43 -5.45
N LEU A 106 0.21 10.77 -4.23
CA LEU A 106 1.11 10.95 -3.11
C LEU A 106 0.58 10.27 -1.85
N THR A 107 1.52 9.94 -0.96
CA THR A 107 1.28 9.58 0.44
C THR A 107 2.11 10.52 1.32
N VAL A 108 1.81 10.61 2.61
CA VAL A 108 2.56 11.48 3.53
C VAL A 108 3.88 10.82 3.93
N ALA A 109 4.99 11.54 3.83
CA ALA A 109 6.27 11.07 4.37
C ALA A 109 6.30 11.27 5.91
N PRO A 110 6.88 10.33 6.69
CA PRO A 110 7.66 9.17 6.27
C PRO A 110 6.87 7.84 6.26
N HIS A 111 5.54 7.86 6.23
CA HIS A 111 4.72 6.70 6.61
C HIS A 111 5.00 5.42 5.79
N VAL A 112 5.15 5.53 4.45
CA VAL A 112 5.52 4.39 3.59
C VAL A 112 6.97 3.92 3.82
N LYS A 113 7.86 4.82 4.25
CA LYS A 113 9.25 4.52 4.61
C LYS A 113 9.28 3.65 5.86
N ASP A 114 8.62 4.11 6.91
CA ASP A 114 8.51 3.41 8.19
C ASP A 114 7.89 2.03 7.98
N PHE A 115 6.82 1.95 7.19
CA PHE A 115 6.19 0.71 6.80
C PHE A 115 7.20 -0.26 6.16
N CYS A 116 7.95 0.20 5.15
CA CYS A 116 8.81 -0.70 4.38
C CYS A 116 10.08 -1.12 5.12
N GLN A 117 10.65 -0.25 5.94
CA GLN A 117 11.74 -0.58 6.87
C GLN A 117 11.29 -1.63 7.91
N ALA A 118 10.07 -1.49 8.45
CA ALA A 118 9.52 -2.44 9.41
C ALA A 118 9.31 -3.85 8.84
N GLN A 119 9.12 -3.99 7.52
CA GLN A 119 8.94 -5.31 6.89
C GLN A 119 10.22 -6.17 6.94
N LYS A 120 11.41 -5.56 7.03
CA LYS A 120 12.71 -6.26 6.94
C LYS A 120 12.84 -7.13 5.68
N LEU A 121 12.13 -6.76 4.61
CA LEU A 121 12.18 -7.42 3.30
C LEU A 121 13.19 -6.71 2.38
N GLN A 122 13.69 -7.42 1.37
CA GLN A 122 14.58 -6.86 0.36
C GLN A 122 14.21 -7.36 -1.05
N GLY A 123 14.80 -6.74 -2.08
CA GLY A 123 14.69 -7.21 -3.46
C GLY A 123 13.25 -7.32 -3.98
N SER A 124 12.93 -8.45 -4.61
CA SER A 124 11.61 -8.70 -5.20
C SER A 124 10.49 -8.84 -4.17
N ALA A 125 10.78 -9.38 -2.98
CA ALA A 125 9.80 -9.51 -1.91
C ALA A 125 9.37 -8.15 -1.36
N LEU A 126 10.33 -7.26 -1.09
CA LEU A 126 10.07 -5.87 -0.72
C LEU A 126 9.26 -5.14 -1.81
N THR A 127 9.69 -5.30 -3.07
CA THR A 127 9.03 -4.67 -4.21
C THR A 127 7.57 -5.13 -4.34
N LEU A 128 7.31 -6.42 -4.16
CA LEU A 128 5.95 -6.95 -4.16
C LEU A 128 5.13 -6.39 -2.99
N ARG A 129 5.71 -6.35 -1.79
CA ARG A 129 5.01 -5.86 -0.60
C ARG A 129 4.66 -4.37 -0.68
N LEU A 130 5.51 -3.55 -1.27
CA LEU A 130 5.22 -2.15 -1.58
C LEU A 130 4.10 -2.01 -2.60
N LYS A 131 4.07 -2.85 -3.65
CA LYS A 131 2.97 -2.85 -4.63
C LYS A 131 1.64 -3.22 -3.98
N GLN A 132 1.67 -4.20 -3.07
CA GLN A 132 0.54 -4.58 -2.22
C GLN A 132 0.04 -3.39 -1.44
N ARG A 133 0.90 -2.81 -0.60
CA ARG A 133 0.57 -1.71 0.29
C ARG A 133 -0.02 -0.51 -0.44
N LEU A 134 0.56 -0.15 -1.58
CA LEU A 134 0.22 1.05 -2.35
C LEU A 134 -0.86 0.81 -3.43
N GLY A 135 -1.50 -0.36 -3.47
CA GLY A 135 -2.55 -0.65 -4.46
C GLY A 135 -2.06 -0.63 -5.91
N LEU A 136 -0.82 -1.04 -6.15
CA LEU A 136 -0.24 -1.10 -7.49
C LEU A 136 -0.34 -2.52 -8.06
N ALA A 137 -0.52 -2.59 -9.38
CA ALA A 137 -0.53 -3.86 -10.10
C ALA A 137 0.79 -4.65 -9.88
N PRO A 138 0.76 -5.99 -9.84
CA PRO A 138 1.95 -6.81 -9.67
C PRO A 138 3.04 -6.53 -10.71
N GLY A 139 2.64 -6.21 -11.95
CA GLY A 139 3.54 -5.84 -13.05
C GLY A 139 4.01 -4.38 -13.06
N ALA A 140 3.53 -3.51 -12.16
CA ALA A 140 3.92 -2.10 -12.15
C ALA A 140 5.44 -1.96 -11.95
N ASN A 141 6.09 -1.07 -12.71
CA ASN A 141 7.52 -0.82 -12.55
C ASN A 141 7.75 0.45 -11.73
N ARG A 142 8.45 0.33 -10.61
CA ARG A 142 8.78 1.42 -9.69
C ARG A 142 10.18 1.20 -9.14
N THR A 143 11.02 2.22 -9.20
CA THR A 143 12.47 2.09 -8.93
C THR A 143 13.00 3.09 -7.92
N ARG A 144 12.24 4.15 -7.62
CA ARG A 144 12.66 5.23 -6.74
C ARG A 144 11.49 5.90 -6.03
N PHE A 145 11.72 6.33 -4.80
CA PHE A 145 10.84 7.24 -4.09
C PHE A 145 11.29 8.67 -4.33
N VAL A 146 10.32 9.56 -4.54
CA VAL A 146 10.54 10.99 -4.69
C VAL A 146 9.78 11.69 -3.59
N GLU A 147 10.49 12.40 -2.73
CA GLU A 147 9.88 13.25 -1.71
C GLU A 147 9.78 14.67 -2.22
N LEU A 148 8.59 15.27 -2.05
CA LEU A 148 8.21 16.56 -2.58
C LEU A 148 7.68 17.43 -1.45
N TRP A 149 8.16 18.66 -1.34
CA TRP A 149 7.50 19.69 -0.57
C TRP A 149 6.32 20.22 -1.39
N VAL A 150 5.11 20.07 -0.86
CA VAL A 150 3.86 20.45 -1.55
C VAL A 150 3.03 21.37 -0.68
N LYS A 151 2.50 22.44 -1.26
CA LYS A 151 1.54 23.31 -0.58
C LYS A 151 0.26 22.55 -0.25
N PRO A 152 -0.28 22.62 0.98
CA PRO A 152 -1.56 21.98 1.30
C PRO A 152 -2.70 22.41 0.38
N GLY A 153 -2.71 23.66 -0.09
CA GLY A 153 -3.74 24.17 -1.01
C GLY A 153 -3.71 23.54 -2.41
N ASP A 154 -2.59 22.91 -2.79
CA ASP A 154 -2.41 22.20 -4.06
C ASP A 154 -2.74 20.70 -3.95
N LEU A 155 -2.92 20.22 -2.72
CA LEU A 155 -3.32 18.85 -2.42
C LEU A 155 -4.83 18.72 -2.32
N PHE A 156 -5.33 17.56 -2.72
CA PHE A 156 -6.68 17.14 -2.40
C PHE A 156 -6.72 15.64 -2.11
N ARG A 157 -7.69 15.22 -1.32
CA ARG A 157 -7.97 13.80 -1.09
C ARG A 157 -8.80 13.26 -2.28
N PRO A 158 -8.43 12.12 -2.89
CA PRO A 158 -9.14 11.57 -4.04
C PRO A 158 -10.39 10.80 -3.60
N THR A 159 -11.32 11.53 -2.99
CA THR A 159 -12.57 11.10 -2.33
C THR A 159 -13.72 12.00 -2.80
N PRO A 160 -14.99 11.65 -2.53
CA PRO A 160 -16.11 12.53 -2.83
C PRO A 160 -15.94 13.93 -2.21
N ASP A 161 -15.50 13.99 -0.96
CA ASP A 161 -15.03 15.21 -0.32
C ASP A 161 -13.51 15.38 -0.53
N PRO A 162 -13.02 16.42 -1.23
CA PRO A 162 -11.59 16.62 -1.46
C PRO A 162 -10.79 17.12 -0.24
N GLU A 163 -11.44 17.40 0.89
CA GLU A 163 -10.79 17.92 2.09
C GLU A 163 -9.65 16.99 2.59
N ILE A 164 -8.53 17.61 2.99
CA ILE A 164 -7.28 16.91 3.36
C ILE A 164 -7.09 16.78 4.88
N ASN A 165 -7.93 17.46 5.66
CA ASN A 165 -7.84 17.62 7.11
C ASN A 165 -8.69 16.60 7.88
N ASP A 166 -9.41 15.71 7.21
CA ASP A 166 -10.22 14.66 7.84
C ASP A 166 -9.49 13.33 7.99
N HIS A 167 -9.91 12.59 9.02
CA HIS A 167 -9.42 11.24 9.35
C HIS A 167 -10.28 10.11 8.75
N GLU A 168 -11.34 10.46 8.04
CA GLU A 168 -12.23 9.53 7.34
C GLU A 168 -12.75 10.15 6.06
N ALA A 169 -13.28 9.33 5.16
CA ALA A 169 -13.91 9.77 3.92
C ALA A 169 -15.34 9.23 3.86
N SER A 170 -16.26 10.09 3.42
CA SER A 170 -17.65 9.68 3.16
C SER A 170 -17.79 8.95 1.83
N LEU A 171 -18.83 8.12 1.71
CA LEU A 171 -19.17 7.41 0.46
C LEU A 171 -19.69 8.34 -0.63
N ASP A 172 -20.39 9.40 -0.20
CA ASP A 172 -21.08 10.34 -1.05
C ASP A 172 -20.51 11.74 -0.89
N TYR A 173 -20.80 12.60 -1.86
CA TYR A 173 -20.49 14.01 -1.75
C TYR A 173 -21.19 14.62 -0.52
N PRO A 174 -20.54 15.51 0.22
CA PRO A 174 -21.18 16.29 1.28
C PRO A 174 -22.47 16.93 0.75
N ASP A 175 -23.58 16.64 1.45
CA ASP A 175 -24.89 17.22 1.20
C ASP A 175 -25.25 18.12 2.39
N SER A 176 -24.61 19.28 2.46
CA SER A 176 -24.94 20.27 3.47
C SER A 176 -24.86 21.69 2.91
N PRO A 177 -25.66 22.64 3.42
CA PRO A 177 -25.57 24.05 3.02
C PRO A 177 -24.22 24.71 3.34
N ARG A 178 -23.37 24.06 4.14
CA ARG A 178 -22.09 24.59 4.64
C ARG A 178 -20.86 23.95 4.00
N SER A 179 -21.02 22.87 3.25
CA SER A 179 -19.94 22.20 2.53
C SER A 179 -20.39 21.99 1.09
N SER A 180 -19.61 22.54 0.16
CA SER A 180 -19.89 22.42 -1.27
C SER A 180 -18.64 21.98 -2.00
N VAL A 181 -18.66 20.76 -2.54
CA VAL A 181 -17.62 20.26 -3.43
C VAL A 181 -17.74 20.91 -4.80
N SER A 182 -16.63 21.46 -5.31
CA SER A 182 -16.59 22.17 -6.58
C SER A 182 -16.99 21.27 -7.76
N ALA A 183 -17.62 21.86 -8.79
CA ALA A 183 -17.98 21.14 -10.01
C ALA A 183 -16.75 20.52 -10.71
N ALA A 184 -15.60 21.20 -10.66
CA ALA A 184 -14.35 20.70 -11.21
C ALA A 184 -13.89 19.41 -10.50
N HIS A 185 -13.99 19.33 -9.17
CA HIS A 185 -13.63 18.13 -8.44
C HIS A 185 -14.62 16.98 -8.70
N ARG A 186 -15.92 17.25 -8.72
CA ARG A 186 -16.94 16.25 -9.08
C ARG A 186 -16.67 15.66 -10.46
N ASN A 187 -16.41 16.51 -11.45
CA ASN A 187 -16.07 16.06 -12.81
C ASN A 187 -14.77 15.23 -12.85
N TRP A 188 -13.74 15.66 -12.12
CA TRP A 188 -12.49 14.90 -11.98
C TRP A 188 -12.74 13.51 -11.39
N PHE A 189 -13.51 13.45 -10.30
CA PHE A 189 -13.80 12.22 -9.56
C PHE A 189 -14.64 11.24 -10.39
N ASP A 190 -15.72 11.71 -11.01
CA ASP A 190 -16.61 10.88 -11.83
C ASP A 190 -15.92 10.38 -13.12
N THR A 191 -15.07 11.24 -13.72
CA THR A 191 -14.24 10.84 -14.86
C THR A 191 -13.22 9.78 -14.45
N LEU A 192 -12.54 9.96 -13.31
CA LEU A 192 -11.59 8.99 -12.82
C LEU A 192 -12.26 7.67 -12.45
N LYS A 193 -13.48 7.69 -11.90
CA LYS A 193 -14.27 6.49 -11.60
C LYS A 193 -14.49 5.65 -12.86
N THR A 194 -14.93 6.29 -13.93
CA THR A 194 -15.11 5.66 -15.25
C THR A 194 -13.79 5.08 -15.76
N ILE A 195 -12.70 5.85 -15.70
CA ILE A 195 -11.39 5.38 -16.17
C ILE A 195 -10.87 4.21 -15.31
N ALA A 196 -10.98 4.29 -13.99
CA ALA A 196 -10.40 3.32 -13.06
C ALA A 196 -11.02 1.93 -13.21
N TYR A 197 -12.35 1.85 -13.37
CA TYR A 197 -13.06 0.57 -13.36
C TYR A 197 -13.45 0.08 -14.75
N ASP A 198 -13.80 0.98 -15.68
CA ASP A 198 -14.25 0.57 -17.01
C ASP A 198 -13.09 0.46 -18.00
N LYS A 199 -12.00 1.23 -17.79
CA LYS A 199 -10.88 1.34 -18.74
C LYS A 199 -9.50 0.94 -18.17
N GLY A 200 -9.35 0.90 -16.85
CA GLY A 200 -8.04 1.06 -16.21
C GLY A 200 -7.68 0.08 -15.08
N ARG A 201 -8.57 -0.85 -14.70
CA ARG A 201 -8.36 -1.91 -13.68
C ARG A 201 -7.44 -1.47 -12.53
N ARG A 202 -7.84 -0.43 -11.79
CA ARG A 202 -7.10 0.07 -10.61
C ARG A 202 -7.86 -0.23 -9.33
N THR A 203 -7.13 -0.44 -8.24
CA THR A 203 -7.67 -0.63 -6.90
C THR A 203 -7.88 0.71 -6.18
N TRP A 204 -8.46 1.70 -6.87
CA TRP A 204 -8.76 2.99 -6.25
C TRP A 204 -9.97 2.80 -5.32
N THR A 205 -9.86 3.15 -4.05
CA THR A 205 -10.89 2.86 -3.04
C THR A 205 -11.99 3.90 -3.00
N ARG A 206 -11.70 5.13 -3.46
CA ARG A 206 -12.52 6.34 -3.23
C ARG A 206 -12.73 6.68 -1.75
N LEU A 207 -11.97 6.05 -0.85
CA LEU A 207 -12.07 6.20 0.61
C LEU A 207 -10.78 6.83 1.21
N GLY A 208 -9.93 7.42 0.39
CA GLY A 208 -8.79 8.22 0.86
C GLY A 208 -7.58 7.40 1.28
N TYR A 209 -7.54 6.11 0.99
CA TYR A 209 -6.40 5.22 1.22
C TYR A 209 -6.11 4.31 0.01
N THR A 210 -4.87 3.82 -0.11
CA THR A 210 -4.51 2.79 -1.11
C THR A 210 -5.03 1.42 -0.70
N TYR A 211 -5.55 0.63 -1.63
CA TYR A 211 -6.02 -0.73 -1.33
C TYR A 211 -4.84 -1.69 -1.09
N ASP A 212 -4.68 -2.22 0.12
CA ASP A 212 -3.66 -3.23 0.44
C ASP A 212 -4.12 -4.64 0.07
N TRP A 213 -3.84 -5.06 -1.16
CA TRP A 213 -4.30 -6.35 -1.69
C TRP A 213 -3.55 -7.58 -1.15
N ALA A 214 -2.60 -7.40 -0.22
CA ALA A 214 -2.07 -8.51 0.59
C ALA A 214 -2.98 -8.89 1.77
N ASN A 215 -3.88 -8.00 2.20
CA ASN A 215 -4.70 -8.19 3.38
C ASN A 215 -6.20 -8.02 3.04
N PRO A 216 -6.84 -9.05 2.45
CA PRO A 216 -8.24 -8.94 2.02
C PRO A 216 -9.22 -8.77 3.19
N ALA A 217 -8.84 -9.11 4.43
CA ALA A 217 -9.70 -8.92 5.60
C ALA A 217 -9.70 -7.46 6.10
N TYR A 218 -8.63 -6.71 5.82
CA TYR A 218 -8.51 -5.30 6.18
C TYR A 218 -7.61 -4.59 5.15
N PRO A 219 -8.17 -4.23 3.97
CA PRO A 219 -7.39 -3.77 2.82
C PRO A 219 -6.96 -2.29 2.91
N VAL A 220 -6.73 -1.77 4.12
CA VAL A 220 -6.35 -0.37 4.34
C VAL A 220 -4.83 -0.21 4.23
N GLY A 221 -4.39 0.45 3.14
CA GLY A 221 -3.01 0.83 2.87
C GLY A 221 -2.63 2.20 3.44
N GLU A 222 -1.90 2.99 2.65
CA GLU A 222 -1.46 4.34 3.01
C GLU A 222 -2.55 5.38 2.75
N SER A 223 -2.60 6.43 3.56
CA SER A 223 -3.44 7.60 3.28
C SER A 223 -3.00 8.27 1.98
N GLN A 224 -3.95 8.48 1.08
CA GLN A 224 -3.71 8.84 -0.31
C GLN A 224 -4.15 10.28 -0.60
N PHE A 225 -3.31 10.99 -1.33
CA PHE A 225 -3.51 12.37 -1.76
C PHE A 225 -3.12 12.53 -3.22
N VAL A 226 -3.56 13.63 -3.83
CA VAL A 226 -3.16 14.02 -5.18
C VAL A 226 -2.75 15.49 -5.18
N ALA A 227 -1.57 15.78 -5.73
CA ALA A 227 -1.20 17.14 -6.10
C ALA A 227 -1.68 17.42 -7.53
N ARG A 228 -2.37 18.53 -7.76
CA ARG A 228 -2.96 18.86 -9.07
C ARG A 228 -1.88 19.15 -10.12
N ALA A 229 -2.14 18.81 -11.38
CA ALA A 229 -1.41 19.38 -12.50
C ALA A 229 -1.39 20.93 -12.41
N GLY A 230 -0.26 21.55 -12.71
CA GLY A 230 -0.03 22.99 -12.57
C GLY A 230 0.51 23.43 -11.21
N SER A 231 0.48 22.56 -10.20
CA SER A 231 1.07 22.86 -8.88
C SER A 231 2.58 23.00 -8.99
N VAL A 232 3.15 23.93 -8.23
CA VAL A 232 4.61 24.08 -8.09
C VAL A 232 5.03 23.30 -6.85
N VAL A 233 5.94 22.35 -7.02
CA VAL A 233 6.47 21.50 -5.94
C VAL A 233 7.98 21.60 -5.90
N SER A 234 8.58 21.53 -4.70
CA SER A 234 10.04 21.47 -4.57
C SER A 234 10.48 20.02 -4.37
N VAL A 235 11.43 19.56 -5.17
CA VAL A 235 11.92 18.18 -5.09
C VAL A 235 12.91 18.06 -3.94
N HIS A 236 12.51 17.43 -2.85
CA HIS A 236 13.36 17.27 -1.68
C HIS A 236 14.42 16.20 -1.90
N SER A 237 14.00 15.02 -2.35
CA SER A 237 14.90 13.88 -2.52
C SER A 237 14.40 12.94 -3.62
N VAL A 238 15.34 12.25 -4.28
CA VAL A 238 15.06 11.10 -5.14
C VAL A 238 15.95 9.96 -4.67
N THR A 239 15.33 8.89 -4.16
CA THR A 239 16.06 7.80 -3.51
C THR A 239 15.70 6.46 -4.15
N PRO A 240 16.68 5.62 -4.56
CA PRO A 240 16.41 4.27 -5.04
C PRO A 240 15.60 3.45 -4.02
N THR A 241 14.65 2.63 -4.49
CA THR A 241 13.71 1.88 -3.61
C THR A 241 14.42 1.13 -2.47
N GLN A 242 15.54 0.46 -2.78
CA GLN A 242 16.26 -0.35 -1.79
C GLN A 242 16.93 0.52 -0.72
N ASP A 243 17.40 1.71 -1.08
CA ASP A 243 18.05 2.62 -0.13
C ASP A 243 17.03 3.37 0.72
N TYR A 244 15.85 3.68 0.14
CA TYR A 244 14.76 4.33 0.86
C TYR A 244 14.21 3.45 2.01
N CYS A 245 14.15 2.13 1.78
CA CYS A 245 13.57 1.16 2.70
C CYS A 245 14.57 0.45 3.63
N ARG A 246 15.82 0.93 3.69
CA ARG A 246 16.85 0.43 4.61
C ARG A 246 16.78 1.09 5.97
#